data_AF-A0A6M1LIA3-F1
#
_entry.id   AF-A0A6M1LIA3-F1
#
_cell.length_a   1.000
_cell.length_b   1.000
_cell.length_c   1.000
_cell.angle_alpha   90.00
_cell.angle_beta   90.00
_cell.angle_gamma   90.00
#
_symmetry.space_group_name_H-M   'P 1'
#
loop_
_entity.id
_entity.type
_entity.pdbx_description
1 polymer ?
#
loop_
_entity_poly.entity_id
_entity_poly.type
_entity_poly.pdbx_seq_one_letter_code
_entity_poly.pdbx_strand_id
1 'polypeptide(L)'
;MADLSSDSLGRLLGVLASRPGPLPKYRYASAGTLYPVQAYLSVPAPGLPGLPPGCHYHDPEAHALAPLSPRPVGEAPLLLLVAQMAAIEPVYGALSEDFCMLEAGYMTAALEDAAAEAGLALTDAGDPASWACTALALDATHKPLLALRIDAA
;
A
#
# COMPACT_ATOMS: atom_id res chain seq x y z
N MET A 1 -15.18 11.31 -16.31
CA MET A 1 -14.37 11.94 -15.24
C MET A 1 -14.28 10.93 -14.13
N ALA A 2 -13.08 10.43 -13.85
CA ALA A 2 -12.86 9.60 -12.68
C ALA A 2 -12.99 10.48 -11.43
N ASP A 3 -13.56 9.91 -10.37
CA ASP A 3 -13.67 10.54 -9.06
C ASP A 3 -12.98 9.63 -8.03
N LEU A 4 -12.46 10.23 -6.97
CA LEU A 4 -11.90 9.48 -5.85
C LEU A 4 -13.05 8.85 -5.08
N SER A 5 -13.12 7.51 -5.08
CA SER A 5 -14.20 6.75 -4.48
C SER A 5 -13.69 5.38 -4.04
N SER A 6 -14.48 4.66 -3.24
CA SER A 6 -14.23 3.26 -2.92
C SER A 6 -14.05 2.39 -4.18
N ASP A 7 -14.82 2.63 -5.24
CA ASP A 7 -14.72 1.91 -6.52
C ASP A 7 -13.39 2.16 -7.24
N SER A 8 -12.97 3.42 -7.39
CA SER A 8 -11.72 3.75 -8.09
C SER A 8 -10.50 3.28 -7.30
N LEU A 9 -10.53 3.40 -5.97
CA LEU A 9 -9.49 2.85 -5.10
C LEU A 9 -9.49 1.31 -5.08
N GLY A 10 -10.65 0.67 -5.18
CA GLY A 10 -10.76 -0.78 -5.33
C GLY A 10 -10.08 -1.28 -6.61
N ARG A 11 -10.28 -0.58 -7.74
CA ARG A 11 -9.58 -0.90 -9.00
C ARG A 11 -8.06 -0.72 -8.87
N LEU A 12 -7.62 0.37 -8.26
CA LEU A 12 -6.21 0.64 -7.99
C LEU A 12 -5.58 -0.46 -7.13
N LEU A 13 -6.14 -0.75 -5.95
CA LEU A 13 -5.60 -1.75 -5.01
C LEU A 13 -5.80 -3.19 -5.49
N GLY A 14 -6.65 -3.41 -6.50
CA GLY A 14 -6.90 -4.73 -7.09
C GLY A 14 -5.66 -5.39 -7.70
N VAL A 15 -4.65 -4.60 -8.10
CA VAL A 15 -3.37 -5.14 -8.58
C VAL A 15 -2.49 -5.72 -7.47
N LEU A 16 -2.73 -5.30 -6.24
CA LEU A 16 -2.04 -5.79 -5.05
C LEU A 16 -2.73 -7.00 -4.42
N ALA A 17 -3.95 -7.32 -4.86
CA ALA A 17 -4.66 -8.49 -4.36
C ALA A 17 -3.97 -9.79 -4.75
N SER A 18 -4.00 -10.76 -3.84
CA SER A 18 -3.56 -12.12 -4.11
C SER A 18 -4.46 -12.77 -5.16
N ARG A 19 -3.87 -13.66 -5.96
CA ARG A 19 -4.59 -14.46 -6.95
C ARG A 19 -4.93 -15.83 -6.35
N PRO A 20 -6.12 -16.38 -6.65
CA PRO A 20 -6.51 -17.71 -6.19
C PRO A 20 -5.51 -18.78 -6.64
N GLY A 21 -5.10 -19.65 -5.71
CA GLY A 21 -4.17 -20.74 -5.99
C GLY A 21 -3.74 -21.47 -4.72
N PRO A 22 -3.01 -22.60 -4.85
CA PRO A 22 -2.51 -23.37 -3.71
C PRO A 22 -1.42 -22.64 -2.90
N LEU A 23 -0.81 -21.61 -3.49
CA LEU A 23 0.09 -20.67 -2.83
C LEU A 23 -0.30 -19.25 -3.27
N PRO A 24 -0.22 -18.25 -2.38
CA PRO A 24 -0.46 -16.85 -2.75
C PRO A 24 0.44 -16.44 -3.91
N LYS A 25 -0.17 -15.88 -4.97
CA LYS A 25 0.55 -15.31 -6.11
C LYS A 25 0.04 -13.90 -6.39
N TYR A 26 0.95 -13.02 -6.75
CA TYR A 26 0.65 -11.61 -6.99
C TYR A 26 1.01 -11.21 -8.42
N ARG A 27 0.60 -9.99 -8.82
CA ARG A 27 0.93 -9.43 -10.15
C ARG A 27 2.35 -8.85 -10.23
N TYR A 28 3.05 -8.77 -9.10
CA TYR A 28 4.41 -8.27 -8.98
C TYR A 28 5.34 -9.35 -8.44
N ALA A 29 6.64 -9.17 -8.71
CA ALA A 29 7.68 -10.09 -8.25
C ALA A 29 8.07 -9.78 -6.80
N SER A 30 8.47 -10.83 -6.07
CA SER A 30 8.99 -10.76 -4.71
C SER A 30 10.11 -11.77 -4.52
N ALA A 31 11.16 -11.39 -3.80
CA ALA A 31 12.29 -12.27 -3.51
C ALA A 31 11.84 -13.48 -2.70
N GLY A 32 12.17 -14.68 -3.18
CA GLY A 32 11.85 -15.94 -2.48
C GLY A 32 10.34 -16.19 -2.30
N THR A 33 9.48 -15.49 -3.04
CA THR A 33 8.01 -15.52 -2.87
C THR A 33 7.55 -15.16 -1.46
N LEU A 34 8.31 -14.31 -0.75
CA LEU A 34 8.05 -13.97 0.65
C LEU A 34 6.99 -12.87 0.82
N TYR A 35 6.88 -11.96 -0.17
CA TYR A 35 5.93 -10.84 -0.19
C TYR A 35 5.89 -10.00 1.12
N PRO A 36 7.05 -9.51 1.63
CA PRO A 36 7.11 -8.74 2.86
C PRO A 36 6.54 -7.32 2.76
N VAL A 37 6.27 -6.77 1.57
CA VAL A 37 5.79 -5.39 1.44
C VAL A 37 4.27 -5.34 1.51
N GLN A 38 3.79 -4.58 2.50
CA GLN A 38 2.38 -4.37 2.79
C GLN A 38 1.92 -3.00 2.30
N ALA A 39 0.64 -2.88 1.99
CA ALA A 39 0.01 -1.62 1.57
C ALA A 39 -0.95 -1.08 2.64
N TYR A 40 -0.87 0.21 2.90
CA TYR A 40 -1.72 0.94 3.85
C TYR A 40 -2.32 2.17 3.19
N LEU A 41 -3.58 2.48 3.48
CA LEU A 41 -4.29 3.61 2.91
C LEU A 41 -4.75 4.58 4.00
N SER A 42 -4.32 5.84 3.91
CA SER A 42 -4.90 6.95 4.65
C SER A 42 -5.98 7.63 3.81
N VAL A 43 -7.18 7.76 4.35
CA VAL A 43 -8.34 8.42 3.72
C VAL A 43 -8.63 9.71 4.50
N PRO A 44 -8.47 10.90 3.90
CA PRO A 44 -8.62 12.17 4.60
C PRO A 44 -10.06 12.40 5.06
N ALA A 45 -10.27 13.29 6.02
CA ALA A 45 -11.61 13.75 6.40
C ALA A 45 -12.20 14.65 5.30
N PRO A 46 -13.52 14.55 4.97
CA PRO A 46 -14.56 13.80 5.67
C PRO A 46 -14.70 12.32 5.25
N GLY A 47 -13.81 11.80 4.42
CA GLY A 47 -13.90 10.50 3.77
C GLY A 47 -14.05 10.64 2.26
N LEU A 48 -14.20 9.51 1.58
CA LEU A 48 -14.52 9.44 0.15
C LEU A 48 -15.87 8.74 -0.04
N PRO A 49 -16.54 8.90 -1.19
CA PRO A 49 -17.73 8.13 -1.53
C PRO A 49 -17.56 6.62 -1.29
N GLY A 50 -18.30 6.09 -0.32
CA GLY A 50 -18.27 4.67 0.07
C GLY A 50 -17.08 4.24 0.91
N LEU A 51 -16.24 5.17 1.39
CA LEU A 51 -15.06 4.85 2.20
C LEU A 51 -14.88 5.88 3.35
N PRO A 52 -14.96 5.44 4.63
CA PRO A 52 -14.83 6.35 5.76
C PRO A 52 -13.39 6.90 5.89
N PRO A 53 -13.22 8.05 6.58
CA PRO A 53 -11.90 8.59 6.86
C PRO A 53 -11.14 7.73 7.86
N GLY A 54 -9.80 7.79 7.79
CA GLY A 54 -8.91 7.07 8.70
C GLY A 54 -7.81 6.31 7.96
N CYS A 55 -6.98 5.61 8.72
CA CYS A 55 -5.95 4.71 8.23
C CYS A 55 -6.47 3.28 8.17
N HIS A 56 -6.14 2.61 7.07
CA HIS A 56 -6.59 1.25 6.77
C HIS A 56 -5.40 0.41 6.31
N TYR A 57 -5.39 -0.87 6.67
CA TYR A 57 -4.53 -1.89 6.08
C TYR A 57 -5.23 -2.48 4.86
N HIS A 58 -4.51 -2.65 3.74
CA HIS A 58 -5.03 -3.42 2.61
C HIS A 58 -4.75 -4.91 2.85
N ASP A 59 -5.82 -5.68 3.07
CA ASP A 59 -5.77 -7.14 3.12
C ASP A 59 -5.73 -7.67 1.67
N PRO A 60 -4.58 -8.24 1.23
CA PRO A 60 -4.45 -8.73 -0.14
C PRO A 60 -5.26 -10.00 -0.41
N GLU A 61 -5.57 -10.81 0.60
CA GLU A 61 -6.31 -12.06 0.44
C GLU A 61 -7.79 -11.79 0.28
N ALA A 62 -8.34 -10.94 1.15
CA ALA A 62 -9.73 -10.53 1.09
C ALA A 62 -10.00 -9.45 0.02
N HIS A 63 -8.95 -8.82 -0.52
CA HIS A 63 -9.04 -7.59 -1.30
C HIS A 63 -9.95 -6.56 -0.62
N ALA A 64 -9.63 -6.27 0.63
CA ALA A 64 -10.44 -5.41 1.50
C ALA A 64 -9.57 -4.42 2.27
N LEU A 65 -10.20 -3.35 2.77
CA LEU A 65 -9.54 -2.38 3.65
C LEU A 65 -9.98 -2.65 5.10
N ALA A 66 -9.05 -3.12 5.92
CA ALA A 66 -9.25 -3.31 7.35
C ALA A 66 -8.97 -2.00 8.09
N PRO A 67 -9.91 -1.48 8.90
CA PRO A 67 -9.69 -0.23 9.64
C PRO A 67 -8.62 -0.41 10.74
N LEU A 68 -7.70 0.55 10.84
CA LEU A 68 -6.64 0.56 11.85
C LEU A 68 -6.79 1.71 12.84
N SER A 69 -6.97 2.92 12.31
CA SER A 69 -7.05 4.15 13.10
C SER A 69 -8.08 5.08 12.50
N PRO A 70 -8.97 5.69 13.30
CA PRO A 70 -9.92 6.69 12.80
C PRO A 70 -9.26 8.03 12.49
N ARG A 71 -7.96 8.21 12.78
CA ARG A 71 -7.23 9.46 12.56
C ARG A 71 -6.43 9.35 11.27
N PRO A 72 -6.85 10.01 10.18
CA PRO A 72 -6.10 9.99 8.94
C PRO A 72 -4.82 10.82 9.03
N VAL A 73 -3.91 10.52 8.12
CA VAL A 73 -2.72 11.32 7.82
C VAL A 73 -2.92 12.05 6.51
N GLY A 74 -2.55 13.33 6.50
CA GLY A 74 -2.61 14.17 5.31
C GLY A 74 -4.02 14.68 4.99
N GLU A 75 -4.08 15.60 4.03
CA GLU A 75 -5.33 16.21 3.54
C GLU A 75 -5.83 15.58 2.23
N ALA A 76 -5.05 14.67 1.66
CA ALA A 76 -5.37 13.90 0.46
C ALA A 76 -5.19 12.41 0.74
N PRO A 77 -5.78 11.50 -0.06
CA PRO A 77 -5.55 10.07 0.09
C PRO A 77 -4.08 9.72 -0.11
N LEU A 78 -3.52 8.92 0.81
CA LEU A 78 -2.14 8.47 0.77
C LEU A 78 -2.08 6.94 0.78
N LEU A 79 -1.35 6.35 -0.16
CA LEU A 79 -0.97 4.94 -0.17
C LEU A 79 0.47 4.81 0.32
N LEU A 80 0.68 3.99 1.35
CA LEU A 80 2.01 3.72 1.88
C LEU A 80 2.39 2.28 1.61
N LEU A 81 3.65 2.06 1.21
CA LEU A 81 4.26 0.75 1.14
C LEU A 81 5.23 0.59 2.31
N VAL A 82 5.07 -0.50 3.06
CA VAL A 82 5.78 -0.75 4.31
C VAL A 82 6.30 -2.18 4.30
N ALA A 83 7.60 -2.37 4.49
CA ALA A 83 8.18 -3.71 4.65
C ALA A 83 7.90 -4.25 6.04
N GLN A 84 7.53 -5.53 6.13
CA GLN A 84 7.58 -6.33 7.34
C GLN A 84 8.93 -7.08 7.37
N MET A 85 9.93 -6.49 8.04
CA MET A 85 11.31 -6.96 8.00
C MET A 85 11.46 -8.35 8.63
N ALA A 86 10.67 -8.69 9.64
CA ALA A 86 10.72 -10.02 10.25
C ALA A 86 10.32 -11.15 9.28
N ALA A 87 9.62 -10.84 8.19
CA ALA A 87 9.26 -11.82 7.16
C ALA A 87 10.39 -12.11 6.16
N ILE A 88 11.40 -11.24 6.05
CA ILE A 88 12.45 -11.33 5.03
C ILE A 88 13.87 -11.45 5.61
N GLU A 89 14.16 -10.81 6.75
CA GLU A 89 15.47 -10.83 7.40
C GLU A 89 16.01 -12.21 7.72
N PRO A 90 15.20 -13.19 8.17
CA PRO A 90 15.69 -14.55 8.45
C PRO A 90 16.28 -15.26 7.21
N VAL A 91 15.86 -14.86 6.01
CA VAL A 91 16.30 -15.48 4.75
C VAL A 91 17.44 -14.68 4.10
N TYR A 92 17.33 -13.36 4.07
CA TYR A 92 18.19 -12.51 3.26
C TYR A 92 19.13 -11.59 4.07
N GLY A 93 18.96 -11.52 5.40
CA GLY A 93 19.83 -10.72 6.28
C GLY A 93 19.99 -9.29 5.79
N ALA A 94 21.24 -8.86 5.55
CA ALA A 94 21.56 -7.50 5.12
C ALA A 94 20.96 -7.08 3.76
N LEU A 95 20.57 -8.03 2.90
CA LEU A 95 19.98 -7.73 1.58
C LEU A 95 18.46 -7.52 1.65
N SER A 96 17.85 -7.72 2.81
CA SER A 96 16.39 -7.72 2.95
C SER A 96 15.74 -6.40 2.57
N GLU A 97 16.34 -5.28 2.99
CA GLU A 97 15.84 -3.95 2.65
C GLU A 97 15.90 -3.67 1.15
N ASP A 98 17.01 -4.03 0.50
CA ASP A 98 17.16 -3.86 -0.96
C ASP A 98 16.09 -4.66 -1.72
N PHE A 99 15.80 -5.89 -1.28
CA PHE A 99 14.73 -6.69 -1.88
C PHE A 99 13.34 -6.13 -1.61
N CYS A 100 13.08 -5.59 -0.41
CA CYS A 100 11.83 -4.88 -0.13
C CYS A 100 11.67 -3.64 -1.00
N MET A 101 12.73 -2.88 -1.26
CA MET A 101 12.69 -1.72 -2.17
C MET A 101 12.43 -2.14 -3.62
N LEU A 102 13.02 -3.24 -4.09
CA LEU A 102 12.73 -3.79 -5.41
C LEU A 102 11.26 -4.21 -5.54
N GLU A 103 10.73 -4.89 -4.53
CA GLU A 103 9.31 -5.28 -4.47
C GLU A 103 8.39 -4.05 -4.47
N ALA A 104 8.68 -3.05 -3.64
CA ALA A 104 7.94 -1.80 -3.63
C ALA A 104 7.97 -1.10 -5.00
N GLY A 105 9.10 -1.13 -5.71
CA GLY A 105 9.19 -0.63 -7.09
C GLY A 105 8.28 -1.38 -8.07
N TYR A 106 8.23 -2.72 -8.00
CA TYR A 106 7.31 -3.51 -8.82
C TYR A 106 5.85 -3.27 -8.47
N MET A 107 5.52 -3.10 -7.19
CA MET A 107 4.17 -2.73 -6.74
C MET A 107 3.78 -1.36 -7.28
N THR A 108 4.65 -0.36 -7.16
CA THR A 108 4.41 1.00 -7.67
C THR A 108 4.15 1.00 -9.18
N ALA A 109 4.94 0.28 -9.97
CA ALA A 109 4.71 0.19 -11.41
C ALA A 109 3.33 -0.40 -11.75
N ALA A 110 2.92 -1.48 -11.06
CA ALA A 110 1.60 -2.07 -11.25
C ALA A 110 0.45 -1.14 -10.81
N LEU A 111 0.68 -0.35 -9.75
CA LEU A 111 -0.26 0.66 -9.26
C LEU A 111 -0.39 1.83 -10.23
N GLU A 112 0.70 2.28 -10.86
CA GLU A 112 0.69 3.36 -11.86
C GLU A 112 -0.13 2.99 -13.10
N ASP A 113 0.05 1.76 -13.62
CA ASP A 113 -0.77 1.24 -14.72
C ASP A 113 -2.26 1.21 -14.35
N ALA A 114 -2.58 0.71 -13.15
CA ALA A 114 -3.96 0.65 -12.67
C ALA A 114 -4.56 2.03 -12.39
N ALA A 115 -3.75 2.98 -11.91
CA ALA A 115 -4.16 4.35 -11.69
C ALA A 115 -4.56 4.99 -13.03
N ALA A 116 -3.73 4.86 -14.07
CA ALA A 116 -4.02 5.39 -15.40
C ALA A 116 -5.34 4.82 -15.96
N GLU A 117 -5.58 3.51 -15.82
CA GLU A 117 -6.84 2.87 -16.23
C GLU A 117 -8.06 3.36 -15.42
N ALA A 118 -7.86 3.67 -14.13
CA ALA A 118 -8.90 4.18 -13.25
C ALA A 118 -9.12 5.69 -13.34
N GLY A 119 -8.33 6.42 -14.14
CA GLY A 119 -8.33 7.88 -14.21
C GLY A 119 -7.81 8.55 -12.94
N LEU A 120 -6.84 7.93 -12.29
CA LEU A 120 -6.14 8.43 -11.12
C LEU A 120 -4.68 8.73 -11.47
N ALA A 121 -4.03 9.55 -10.65
CA ALA A 121 -2.61 9.81 -10.70
C ALA A 121 -1.98 9.48 -9.34
N LEU A 122 -0.76 8.94 -9.38
CA LEU A 122 0.07 8.70 -8.21
C LEU A 122 1.26 9.65 -8.25
N THR A 123 1.54 10.32 -7.14
CA THR A 123 2.70 11.20 -7.01
C THR A 123 3.42 10.92 -5.70
N ASP A 124 4.74 11.10 -5.69
CA ASP A 124 5.52 10.95 -4.47
C ASP A 124 5.01 11.91 -3.38
N ALA A 125 4.74 11.37 -2.19
CA ALA A 125 4.31 12.12 -1.01
C ALA A 125 5.46 12.38 -0.03
N GLY A 126 6.70 12.04 -0.42
CA GLY A 126 7.88 12.20 0.40
C GLY A 126 8.08 11.06 1.41
N ASP A 127 9.09 11.21 2.26
CA ASP A 127 9.53 10.17 3.18
C ASP A 127 8.51 9.93 4.33
N PRO A 128 7.93 8.72 4.43
CA PRO A 128 6.98 8.38 5.48
C PRO A 128 7.61 8.04 6.84
N ALA A 129 8.93 7.85 6.92
CA ALA A 129 9.60 7.24 8.07
C ALA A 129 9.34 7.99 9.39
N SER A 130 9.22 9.32 9.34
CA SER A 130 9.04 10.16 10.54
C SER A 130 7.65 10.07 11.17
N TRP A 131 6.63 9.58 10.46
CA TRP A 131 5.24 9.61 10.93
C TRP A 131 4.49 8.29 10.78
N ALA A 132 4.86 7.43 9.83
CA ALA A 132 4.08 6.24 9.49
C ALA A 132 3.96 5.25 10.66
N CYS A 133 5.04 4.99 11.41
CA CYS A 133 4.98 4.04 12.53
C CYS A 133 3.95 4.45 13.58
N THR A 134 3.90 5.74 13.93
CA THR A 134 2.92 6.27 14.89
C THR A 134 1.51 6.25 14.31
N ALA A 135 1.35 6.71 13.07
CA ALA A 135 0.03 6.87 12.46
C ALA A 135 -0.68 5.56 12.14
N LEU A 136 0.09 4.53 11.77
CA LEU A 136 -0.40 3.22 11.38
C LEU A 136 -0.25 2.17 12.49
N ALA A 137 0.22 2.58 13.68
CA ALA A 137 0.50 1.70 14.82
C ALA A 137 1.41 0.50 14.45
N LEU A 138 2.44 0.76 13.63
CA LEU A 138 3.37 -0.27 13.19
C LEU A 138 4.30 -0.67 14.34
N ASP A 139 4.64 -1.95 14.41
CA ASP A 139 5.62 -2.45 15.37
C ASP A 139 7.07 -2.19 14.91
N ALA A 140 8.04 -2.55 15.77
CA ALA A 140 9.46 -2.31 15.53
C ALA A 140 10.07 -3.10 14.34
N THR A 141 9.34 -4.09 13.80
CA THR A 141 9.78 -4.89 12.65
C THR A 141 9.28 -4.32 11.33
N HIS A 142 8.42 -3.30 11.36
CA HIS A 142 7.99 -2.61 10.16
C HIS A 142 8.97 -1.51 9.78
N LYS A 143 9.19 -1.38 8.47
CA LYS A 143 9.99 -0.32 7.88
C LYS A 143 9.20 0.39 6.77
N PRO A 144 8.77 1.64 6.96
CA PRO A 144 8.17 2.44 5.91
C PRO A 144 9.14 2.61 4.74
N LEU A 145 8.68 2.40 3.51
CA LEU A 145 9.52 2.45 2.31
C LEU A 145 9.24 3.70 1.48
N LEU A 146 7.97 3.93 1.14
CA LEU A 146 7.52 5.08 0.35
C LEU A 146 6.06 5.41 0.63
N ALA A 147 5.67 6.64 0.29
CA ALA A 147 4.29 7.10 0.32
C ALA A 147 3.93 7.76 -1.02
N LEU A 148 2.74 7.46 -1.51
CA LEU A 148 2.18 7.99 -2.75
C LEU A 148 0.90 8.75 -2.44
N ARG A 149 0.78 9.98 -2.92
CA ARG A 149 -0.48 10.71 -2.94
C ARG A 149 -1.30 10.26 -4.14
N ILE A 150 -2.59 10.05 -3.92
CA ILE A 150 -3.54 9.64 -4.95
C ILE A 150 -4.43 10.84 -5.28
N ASP A 151 -4.42 11.24 -6.55
CA ASP A 151 -5.24 12.33 -7.09
C ASP A 151 -6.14 11.80 -8.22
N ALA A 152 -7.26 12.47 -8.49
CA ALA A 152 -7.99 12.24 -9.74
C ALA A 152 -7.23 12.90 -10.91
N ALA A 153 -7.15 12.21 -12.05
CA ALA A 153 -6.46 12.67 -13.26
C ALA A 153 -7.36 13.51 -14.18
#